data_AF-X0K5F9-F1
#
_entry.id   AF-X0K5F9-F1
#
_cell.length_a   1.000
_cell.length_b   1.000
_cell.length_c   1.000
_cell.angle_alpha   90.00
_cell.angle_beta   90.00
_cell.angle_gamma   90.00
#
_symmetry.space_group_name_H-M   'P 1'
#
loop_
_entity.id
_entity.type
_entity.pdbx_description
1 polymer ?
#
loop_
_entity_poly.entity_id
_entity_poly.type
_entity_poly.pdbx_seq_one_letter_code
_entity_poly.pdbx_strand_id
1 'polypeptide(L)'
;MDDTNFRISSDTANKKRLSVRPKAHLDWHYDIRALKGIIRKVIGMKVDKRVAFNVYGSNLDQGLVYQDLRLHSSRFWNFPWKKNRGEKQVDTTLIRDMALDAVHLQESKETTAFVLVSGDNDKIPAVIYDVQCGYTVHVWA
;
A
#
# COMPACT_ATOMS: atom_id res chain seq x y z
N MET A 1 18.86 -28.36 -9.66
CA MET A 1 18.75 -27.57 -8.42
C MET A 1 19.77 -26.45 -8.55
N ASP A 2 19.43 -25.21 -8.88
CA ASP A 2 18.16 -24.49 -8.75
C ASP A 2 17.95 -23.52 -9.93
N ASP A 3 16.84 -23.68 -10.63
CA ASP A 3 16.34 -22.71 -11.60
C ASP A 3 15.79 -21.50 -10.85
N THR A 4 16.65 -20.53 -10.57
CA THR A 4 16.23 -19.23 -10.00
C THR A 4 15.81 -18.30 -11.13
N ASN A 5 14.69 -18.62 -11.78
CA ASN A 5 14.03 -17.73 -12.73
C ASN A 5 12.88 -17.02 -12.01
N PHE A 6 13.06 -15.74 -11.66
CA PHE A 6 12.03 -14.70 -11.83
C PHE A 6 12.68 -13.32 -11.71
N ARG A 7 13.23 -12.85 -12.84
CA ARG A 7 13.57 -11.45 -13.09
C ARG A 7 12.46 -10.86 -13.97
N ILE A 8 11.69 -9.92 -13.44
CA ILE A 8 10.84 -9.05 -14.27
C ILE A 8 11.51 -7.67 -14.33
N SER A 9 12.17 -7.42 -15.45
CA SER A 9 12.50 -6.08 -15.97
C SER A 9 11.38 -5.65 -16.94
N SER A 10 11.01 -4.40 -17.15
CA SER A 10 11.63 -3.09 -16.93
C SER A 10 10.57 -2.00 -17.13
N ASP A 11 10.90 -0.72 -16.89
CA ASP A 11 10.51 0.29 -17.90
C ASP A 11 11.60 1.35 -18.18
N THR A 12 12.79 0.88 -18.54
CA THR A 12 13.69 1.64 -19.43
C THR A 12 13.95 0.95 -20.77
N ALA A 13 13.42 -0.26 -20.99
CA ALA A 13 13.62 -1.03 -22.22
C ALA A 13 12.55 -0.80 -23.31
N ASN A 14 11.46 -0.07 -23.06
CA ASN A 14 10.39 0.18 -24.05
C ASN A 14 10.41 1.59 -24.67
N LYS A 15 11.55 2.27 -24.73
CA LYS A 15 11.70 3.58 -25.42
C LYS A 15 11.43 3.56 -26.95
N LYS A 16 10.90 2.48 -27.54
CA LYS A 16 10.56 2.39 -28.97
C LYS A 16 9.32 1.53 -29.29
N ARG A 17 8.23 1.63 -28.53
CA ARG A 17 6.93 1.10 -28.97
C ARG A 17 5.87 2.19 -28.99
N LEU A 18 5.60 2.64 -30.22
CA LEU A 18 4.40 3.29 -30.74
C LEU A 18 3.68 4.26 -29.80
N SER A 19 3.66 5.52 -30.23
CA SER A 19 2.80 6.59 -29.72
C SER A 19 1.31 6.21 -29.81
N VAL A 20 0.86 5.35 -28.90
CA VAL A 20 -0.55 5.23 -28.58
C VAL A 20 -0.88 6.52 -27.84
N ARG A 21 -1.66 7.40 -28.51
CA ARG A 21 -2.26 8.59 -27.89
C ARG A 21 -2.77 8.21 -26.50
N PRO A 22 -2.55 9.02 -25.45
CA PRO A 22 -3.03 8.68 -24.11
C PRO A 22 -4.53 8.41 -24.21
N LYS A 23 -4.92 7.14 -24.05
CA LYS A 23 -6.32 6.76 -23.88
C LYS A 23 -6.83 7.60 -22.72
N ALA A 24 -8.02 8.16 -22.88
CA ALA A 24 -8.73 8.94 -21.86
C ALA A 24 -8.37 8.45 -20.46
N HIS A 25 -7.93 9.36 -19.58
CA HIS A 25 -7.61 9.07 -18.19
C HIS A 25 -8.73 8.18 -17.62
N LEU A 26 -8.46 6.87 -17.53
CA LEU A 26 -9.37 5.95 -16.89
C LEU A 26 -9.24 6.28 -15.41
N ASP A 27 -10.23 6.99 -14.89
CA ASP A 27 -10.33 7.32 -13.48
C ASP A 27 -10.82 6.05 -12.76
N TRP A 28 -9.87 5.18 -12.44
CA TRP A 28 -10.12 3.92 -11.76
C TRP A 28 -9.82 4.11 -10.27
N HIS A 29 -10.74 3.67 -9.42
CA HIS A 29 -10.60 3.74 -7.96
C HIS A 29 -10.87 2.37 -7.35
N TYR A 30 -10.13 1.98 -6.32
CA TYR A 30 -10.50 0.81 -5.54
C TYR A 30 -11.79 1.07 -4.77
N ASP A 31 -12.73 0.12 -4.84
CA ASP A 31 -13.78 0.05 -3.82
C ASP A 31 -13.14 -0.43 -2.52
N ILE A 32 -12.95 0.50 -1.59
CA ILE A 32 -12.29 0.26 -0.30
C ILE A 32 -13.06 -0.72 0.57
N ARG A 33 -14.40 -0.75 0.47
CA ARG A 33 -15.22 -1.71 1.21
C ARG A 33 -14.97 -3.11 0.69
N ALA A 34 -14.98 -3.27 -0.64
CA ALA A 34 -14.70 -4.54 -1.29
C ALA A 34 -13.27 -5.01 -0.97
N LEU A 35 -12.27 -4.13 -1.10
CA LEU A 35 -10.87 -4.43 -0.80
C LEU A 35 -10.69 -4.89 0.66
N LYS A 36 -11.28 -4.17 1.62
CA LYS A 36 -11.24 -4.55 3.04
C LYS A 36 -11.89 -5.91 3.29
N GLY A 37 -13.00 -6.21 2.59
CA GLY A 37 -13.66 -7.52 2.64
C GLY A 37 -12.79 -8.64 2.10
N ILE A 38 -12.12 -8.42 0.96
CA ILE A 38 -11.22 -9.39 0.33
C ILE A 38 -10.01 -9.65 1.25
N ILE A 39 -9.35 -8.61 1.75
CA ILE A 39 -8.20 -8.72 2.68
C ILE A 39 -8.58 -9.54 3.91
N ARG A 40 -9.72 -9.24 4.55
CA ARG A 40 -10.21 -10.00 5.71
C ARG A 40 -10.40 -11.48 5.39
N LYS A 41 -11.01 -11.78 4.24
CA LYS A 41 -11.27 -13.14 3.80
C LYS A 41 -9.98 -13.90 3.54
N VAL A 42 -9.02 -13.29 2.84
CA VAL A 42 -7.75 -13.94 2.46
C VAL A 42 -6.86 -14.24 3.67
N ILE A 43 -6.80 -13.32 4.64
CA ILE A 43 -6.01 -13.53 5.87
C ILE A 43 -6.73 -14.48 6.85
N GLY A 44 -8.01 -14.78 6.63
CA GLY A 44 -8.81 -15.57 7.56
C GLY A 44 -9.13 -14.81 8.86
N MET A 45 -9.25 -13.49 8.80
CA MET A 45 -9.63 -12.67 9.96
C MET A 45 -11.11 -12.86 10.27
N LYS A 46 -11.43 -13.14 11.55
CA LYS A 46 -12.81 -13.13 12.03
C LYS A 46 -13.42 -11.73 11.96
N VAL A 47 -14.74 -11.66 11.81
CA VAL A 47 -15.49 -10.39 11.58
C VAL A 47 -15.38 -9.42 12.76
N ASP A 48 -15.22 -9.95 13.98
CA ASP A 48 -15.06 -9.22 15.23
C ASP A 48 -13.65 -8.66 15.45
N LYS A 49 -12.64 -9.15 14.71
CA LYS A 49 -11.29 -8.60 14.80
C LYS A 49 -11.23 -7.21 14.20
N ARG A 50 -10.74 -6.26 15.00
CA ARG A 50 -10.50 -4.88 14.57
C ARG A 50 -9.44 -4.88 13.48
N VAL A 51 -9.74 -4.23 12.36
CA VAL A 51 -8.80 -4.03 11.24
C VAL A 51 -8.55 -2.53 11.12
N ALA A 52 -7.32 -2.11 11.36
CA ALA A 52 -6.85 -0.78 10.99
C ALA A 52 -6.64 -0.76 9.48
N PHE A 53 -7.32 0.15 8.78
CA PHE A 53 -7.16 0.34 7.34
C PHE A 53 -6.67 1.76 7.09
N ASN A 54 -5.37 1.95 6.92
CA ASN A 54 -4.76 3.27 6.79
C ASN A 54 -4.49 3.58 5.31
N VAL A 55 -4.88 4.77 4.87
CA VAL A 55 -4.69 5.24 3.50
C VAL A 55 -3.70 6.39 3.48
N TYR A 56 -2.78 6.37 2.50
CA TYR A 56 -1.75 7.37 2.31
C TYR A 56 -1.76 7.80 0.84
N GLY A 57 -1.77 9.10 0.57
CA GLY A 57 -1.71 9.59 -0.80
C GLY A 57 -1.61 11.11 -0.90
N SER A 58 -1.50 11.59 -2.13
CA SER A 58 -1.39 13.00 -2.46
C SER A 58 -2.70 13.53 -3.06
N ASN A 59 -3.17 14.71 -2.63
CA ASN A 59 -4.38 15.38 -3.13
C ASN A 59 -5.64 14.47 -3.22
N LEU A 60 -5.78 13.52 -2.30
CA LEU A 60 -6.89 12.58 -2.26
C LEU A 60 -8.26 13.27 -2.06
N ASP A 61 -8.26 14.49 -1.54
CA ASP A 61 -9.44 15.35 -1.37
C ASP A 61 -10.04 15.87 -2.68
N GLN A 62 -9.29 15.80 -3.78
CA GLN A 62 -9.75 16.19 -5.10
C GLN A 62 -10.39 15.02 -5.88
N GLY A 63 -10.28 13.79 -5.35
CA GLY A 63 -10.80 12.58 -5.98
C GLY A 63 -12.27 12.32 -5.68
N LEU A 64 -12.97 11.66 -6.62
CA LEU A 64 -14.38 11.29 -6.49
C LEU A 64 -14.66 10.33 -5.32
N VAL A 65 -13.63 9.61 -4.86
CA VAL A 65 -13.72 8.62 -3.76
C VAL A 65 -13.28 9.16 -2.40
N TYR A 66 -13.02 10.46 -2.27
CA TYR A 66 -12.56 11.05 -1.00
C TYR A 66 -13.47 10.73 0.19
N GLN A 67 -14.78 10.85 0.00
CA GLN A 67 -15.75 10.60 1.07
C GLN A 67 -15.72 9.13 1.51
N ASP A 68 -15.70 8.19 0.56
CA ASP A 68 -15.62 6.76 0.85
C ASP A 68 -14.29 6.40 1.54
N LEU A 69 -13.17 6.96 1.09
CA LEU A 69 -11.87 6.79 1.75
C LEU A 69 -11.92 7.29 3.20
N ARG A 70 -12.48 8.48 3.43
CA ARG A 70 -12.57 9.07 4.77
C ARG A 70 -13.50 8.29 5.70
N LEU A 71 -14.58 7.71 5.18
CA LEU A 71 -15.55 6.93 5.96
C LEU A 71 -15.04 5.52 6.32
N HIS A 72 -14.28 4.88 5.42
CA HIS A 72 -13.91 3.48 5.56
C HIS A 72 -12.47 3.22 6.03
N SER A 73 -11.65 4.27 6.08
CA SER A 73 -10.28 4.22 6.62
C SER A 73 -10.23 4.49 8.12
N SER A 74 -9.29 3.87 8.81
CA SER A 74 -8.97 4.12 10.22
C SER A 74 -8.10 5.36 10.39
N ARG A 75 -7.09 5.51 9.54
CA ARG A 75 -6.31 6.74 9.38
C ARG A 75 -6.27 7.10 7.91
N PHE A 76 -6.26 8.39 7.64
CA PHE A 76 -6.27 8.93 6.29
C PHE A 76 -5.27 10.07 6.22
N TRP A 77 -4.18 9.84 5.49
CA TRP A 77 -3.10 10.78 5.30
C TRP A 77 -3.16 11.34 3.88
N ASN A 78 -3.56 12.61 3.78
CA ASN A 78 -3.59 13.35 2.52
C ASN A 78 -2.50 14.40 2.52
N PHE A 79 -1.57 14.29 1.59
CA PHE A 79 -0.46 15.22 1.44
C PHE A 79 -0.67 16.13 0.23
N PRO A 80 -0.26 17.40 0.30
CA PRO A 80 -0.30 18.26 -0.87
C PRO A 80 0.73 17.79 -1.90
N TRP A 81 0.29 17.55 -3.13
CA TRP A 81 1.21 17.24 -4.23
C TRP A 81 2.10 18.44 -4.53
N LYS A 82 3.43 18.24 -4.51
CA LYS A 82 4.41 19.29 -4.85
C LYS A 82 5.25 18.86 -6.03
N LYS A 83 4.88 19.35 -7.21
CA LYS A 83 5.48 19.08 -8.53
C LYS A 83 7.02 19.21 -8.57
N ASN A 84 7.63 20.01 -7.68
CA ASN A 84 9.06 20.30 -7.66
C ASN A 84 9.83 19.83 -6.40
N ARG A 85 9.23 19.02 -5.51
CA ARG A 85 9.91 18.58 -4.27
C ARG A 85 10.06 17.06 -4.08
N GLY A 86 9.77 16.27 -5.11
CA GLY A 86 9.76 14.82 -5.02
C GLY A 86 8.64 14.35 -4.09
N GLU A 87 7.75 13.48 -4.57
CA GLU A 87 6.74 12.85 -3.71
C GLU A 87 7.40 11.86 -2.75
N LYS A 88 8.10 12.34 -1.73
CA LYS A 88 8.72 11.49 -0.70
C LYS A 88 7.91 11.41 0.58
N GLN A 89 6.94 12.30 0.78
CA GLN A 89 6.26 12.42 2.08
C GLN A 89 5.26 11.30 2.33
N VAL A 90 4.52 10.88 1.30
CA VAL A 90 3.62 9.70 1.37
C VAL A 90 4.45 8.48 1.76
N ASP A 91 5.52 8.24 1.02
CA ASP A 91 6.39 7.07 1.20
C ASP A 91 7.05 7.01 2.56
N THR A 92 7.65 8.13 2.96
CA THR A 92 8.35 8.24 4.25
C THR A 92 7.36 8.05 5.40
N THR A 93 6.14 8.57 5.28
CA THR A 93 5.13 8.44 6.32
C THR A 93 4.60 7.02 6.40
N LEU A 94 4.34 6.37 5.27
CA LEU A 94 3.92 4.96 5.25
C LEU A 94 5.00 4.05 5.86
N ILE A 95 6.27 4.21 5.46
CA ILE A 95 7.39 3.44 6.01
C ILE A 95 7.52 3.67 7.52
N ARG A 96 7.42 4.92 7.97
CA ARG A 96 7.48 5.28 9.39
C ARG A 96 6.34 4.64 10.17
N ASP A 97 5.11 4.74 9.69
CA ASP A 97 3.94 4.21 10.38
C ASP A 97 3.99 2.67 10.44
N MET A 98 4.44 1.98 9.39
CA MET A 98 4.67 0.52 9.42
C MET A 98 5.66 0.13 10.52
N ALA A 99 6.83 0.79 10.55
CA ALA A 99 7.85 0.50 11.57
C ALA A 99 7.36 0.82 12.99
N LEU A 100 6.63 1.92 13.18
CA LEU A 100 6.04 2.26 14.48
C LEU A 100 4.99 1.24 14.90
N ASP A 101 4.08 0.84 14.00
CA ASP A 101 3.04 -0.14 14.30
C ASP A 101 3.69 -1.50 14.67
N ALA A 102 4.74 -1.92 13.97
CA ALA A 102 5.49 -3.14 14.30
C ALA A 102 6.12 -3.08 15.71
N VAL A 103 6.74 -1.96 16.08
CA VAL A 103 7.33 -1.80 17.43
C VAL A 103 6.25 -1.84 18.52
N HIS A 104 5.17 -1.07 18.36
CA HIS A 104 4.13 -0.99 19.40
C HIS A 104 3.37 -2.31 19.56
N LEU A 105 3.12 -3.04 18.46
CA LEU A 105 2.42 -4.33 18.53
C LEU A 105 3.31 -5.45 19.06
N GLN A 106 4.64 -5.29 19.00
CA GLN A 106 5.57 -6.27 19.54
C GLN A 106 5.51 -6.23 21.08
N GLU A 107 5.32 -5.05 21.65
CA GLU A 107 5.10 -4.85 23.09
C GLU A 107 3.79 -5.49 23.57
N SER A 108 2.74 -5.46 22.74
CA SER A 108 1.42 -6.02 23.08
C SER A 108 1.31 -7.53 22.93
N LYS A 109 2.29 -8.20 22.29
CA LYS A 109 2.28 -9.65 21.95
C LYS A 109 1.05 -10.08 21.14
N GLU A 110 0.37 -9.16 20.47
CA GLU A 110 -0.73 -9.51 19.59
C GLU A 110 -0.16 -10.09 18.28
N THR A 111 -0.63 -11.28 17.90
CA THR A 111 -0.29 -11.86 16.60
C THR A 111 -1.12 -11.20 15.52
N THR A 112 -0.52 -10.23 14.83
CA THR A 112 -1.12 -9.45 13.75
C THR A 112 -0.46 -9.75 12.41
N ALA A 113 -1.25 -9.83 11.35
CA ALA A 113 -0.74 -9.83 9.98
C ALA A 113 -0.79 -8.39 9.44
N PHE A 114 0.23 -7.99 8.70
CA PHE A 114 0.24 -6.73 7.96
C PHE A 114 -0.12 -6.96 6.50
N VAL A 115 -0.84 -6.00 5.91
CA VAL A 115 -1.06 -5.94 4.46
C VAL A 115 -0.60 -4.60 3.93
N LEU A 116 0.35 -4.65 3.02
CA LEU A 116 0.78 -3.51 2.24
C LEU A 116 0.14 -3.61 0.84
N VAL A 117 -0.64 -2.61 0.45
CA VAL A 117 -1.16 -2.47 -0.91
C VAL A 117 -0.35 -1.37 -1.61
N SER A 118 0.67 -1.76 -2.35
CA SER A 118 1.57 -0.87 -3.07
C SER A 118 2.31 -1.63 -4.17
N GLY A 119 2.34 -1.06 -5.38
CA GLY A 119 3.20 -1.53 -6.47
C GLY A 119 4.61 -0.95 -6.45
N ASP A 120 4.92 -0.09 -5.47
CA ASP A 120 6.22 0.58 -5.36
C ASP A 120 7.21 -0.22 -4.49
N ASN A 121 8.40 -0.44 -5.04
CA ASN A 121 9.48 -1.22 -4.45
C ASN A 121 10.23 -0.48 -3.33
N ASP A 122 10.08 0.84 -3.22
CA ASP A 122 10.75 1.62 -2.16
C ASP A 122 10.28 1.24 -0.75
N LYS A 123 9.21 0.43 -0.65
CA LYS A 123 8.63 -0.07 0.61
C LYS A 123 9.20 -1.41 1.08
N ILE A 124 10.03 -2.06 0.26
CA ILE A 124 10.67 -3.34 0.60
C ILE A 124 11.39 -3.30 1.96
N PRO A 125 12.15 -2.26 2.34
CA PRO A 125 12.81 -2.22 3.64
C PRO A 125 11.84 -2.27 4.83
N ALA A 126 10.67 -1.63 4.73
CA ALA A 126 9.65 -1.69 5.77
C ALA A 126 9.06 -3.09 5.90
N VAL A 127 8.77 -3.75 4.77
CA VAL A 127 8.30 -5.13 4.74
C VAL A 127 9.32 -6.08 5.39
N ILE A 128 10.60 -5.93 5.07
CA ILE A 128 11.68 -6.74 5.66
C ILE A 128 11.72 -6.54 7.18
N TYR A 129 11.61 -5.31 7.65
CA TYR A 129 11.62 -5.00 9.08
C TYR A 129 10.45 -5.66 9.82
N ASP A 130 9.22 -5.54 9.31
CA ASP A 130 8.04 -6.15 9.93
C ASP A 130 8.16 -7.68 9.99
N VAL A 131 8.71 -8.31 8.93
CA VAL A 131 9.01 -9.76 8.93
C VAL A 131 10.05 -10.12 9.98
N GLN A 132 11.10 -9.30 10.14
CA GLN A 132 12.13 -9.50 11.19
C GLN A 132 11.57 -9.37 12.61
N CYS A 133 10.53 -8.55 12.79
CA CYS A 133 9.76 -8.47 14.04
C CYS A 133 8.84 -9.68 14.29
N GLY A 134 8.81 -10.65 13.36
CA GLY A 134 8.05 -11.89 13.49
C GLY A 134 6.62 -11.84 12.93
N TYR A 135 6.28 -10.80 12.18
CA TYR A 135 4.95 -10.66 11.58
C TYR A 135 4.82 -11.36 10.23
N THR A 136 3.60 -11.80 9.92
CA THR A 136 3.24 -12.19 8.55
C THR A 136 2.88 -10.93 7.77
N VAL A 137 3.55 -10.69 6.65
CA VAL A 137 3.30 -9.52 5.79
C VAL A 137 2.83 -9.98 4.41
N HIS A 138 1.69 -9.46 3.95
CA HIS A 138 1.16 -9.67 2.61
C HIS A 138 1.35 -8.40 1.76
N VAL A 139 1.93 -8.51 0.56
CA VAL A 139 2.14 -7.37 -0.35
C VAL A 139 1.28 -7.55 -1.60
N TRP A 140 0.38 -6.60 -1.88
CA TRP A 140 -0.56 -6.61 -3.00
C TRP A 140 -0.33 -5.38 -3.88
N ALA A 141 -0.61 -5.48 -5.19
CA ALA A 141 -0.50 -4.38 -6.16
C ALA A 141 -1.67 -4.44 -7.16
#